data_AF-Q0ARK6-F1
#
_entry.id   AF-Q0ARK6-F1
#
_cell.length_a   1.000
_cell.length_b   1.000
_cell.length_c   1.000
_cell.angle_alpha   90.00
_cell.angle_beta   90.00
_cell.angle_gamma   90.00
#
_symmetry.space_group_name_H-M   'P 1'
#
loop_
_entity.id
_entity.type
_entity.pdbx_description
1 polymer ?
#
loop_
_entity_poly.entity_id
_entity_poly.type
_entity_poly.pdbx_seq_one_letter_code
_entity_poly.pdbx_strand_id
1 'polypeptide(L)'
;MVSIPPPRTLWHRQKRRNCLTGPQPGNRGPLITVRLAACIAKVARMKNHTLDLSGTSAHRAAIGLMSIGVLYCLGWLGIEVAVRTLPQTHSALGPQIVDFILSVEPIQQLAYLFGVVGFLASYGWLLRKSRKALPAYYAGATGFTLDWVMSRAQGDTLLDAAGYVVIFYLGVLFLALVLALPRPVRAGGDDTGPPRT
;
A
#
# COMPACT_ATOMS: atom_id res chain seq x y z
N MET A 1 -69.94 23.20 -28.89
CA MET A 1 -69.91 23.77 -27.52
C MET A 1 -68.59 23.43 -26.86
N VAL A 2 -67.92 24.45 -26.35
CA VAL A 2 -66.63 24.45 -25.65
C VAL A 2 -66.81 23.98 -24.21
N SER A 3 -65.91 23.13 -23.69
CA SER A 3 -65.55 23.01 -22.25
C SER A 3 -64.37 22.02 -22.11
N ILE A 4 -63.12 22.49 -22.11
CA ILE A 4 -62.24 22.80 -20.96
C ILE A 4 -61.88 21.57 -20.07
N PRO A 5 -60.60 21.16 -20.00
CA PRO A 5 -60.14 20.12 -19.07
C PRO A 5 -59.96 20.66 -17.63
N PRO A 6 -60.20 19.84 -16.58
CA PRO A 6 -59.91 20.22 -15.20
C PRO A 6 -58.40 20.16 -14.86
N PRO A 7 -57.97 20.88 -13.80
CA PRO A 7 -56.63 21.45 -13.69
C PRO A 7 -55.52 20.51 -13.15
N ARG A 8 -54.30 20.71 -13.68
CA ARG A 8 -53.02 20.19 -13.15
C ARG A 8 -52.62 20.86 -11.83
N THR A 9 -53.30 20.62 -10.73
CA THR A 9 -52.82 21.11 -9.41
C THR A 9 -53.32 20.27 -8.23
N LEU A 10 -53.06 18.96 -8.21
CA LEU A 10 -53.24 18.15 -6.99
C LEU A 10 -52.16 17.06 -6.79
N TRP A 11 -50.96 17.28 -7.34
CA TRP A 11 -49.83 16.35 -7.22
C TRP A 11 -48.90 16.59 -6.01
N HIS A 12 -49.30 17.44 -5.05
CA HIS A 12 -48.47 17.75 -3.88
C HIS A 12 -49.05 17.41 -2.51
N ARG A 13 -50.19 16.70 -2.43
CA ARG A 13 -50.79 16.31 -1.15
C ARG A 13 -51.03 14.81 -0.93
N GLN A 14 -50.29 13.95 -1.64
CA GLN A 14 -50.34 12.50 -1.48
C GLN A 14 -48.96 11.88 -1.23
N LYS A 15 -48.12 12.56 -0.46
CA LYS A 15 -46.82 12.02 0.00
C LYS A 15 -46.56 12.23 1.50
N ARG A 16 -47.65 12.33 2.28
CA ARG A 16 -47.63 12.39 3.76
C ARG A 16 -48.78 11.60 4.40
N ARG A 17 -49.01 10.36 3.94
CA ARG A 17 -49.94 9.42 4.61
C ARG A 17 -49.43 7.97 4.68
N ASN A 18 -48.10 7.77 4.65
CA ASN A 18 -47.50 6.46 4.96
C ASN A 18 -46.58 6.55 6.20
N CYS A 19 -46.91 7.43 7.14
CA CYS A 19 -46.49 7.29 8.53
C CYS A 19 -47.72 6.78 9.28
N LEU A 20 -47.65 5.54 9.78
CA LEU A 20 -48.56 4.83 10.70
C LEU A 20 -48.99 3.46 10.16
N THR A 21 -48.01 2.58 10.00
CA THR A 21 -48.21 1.14 10.22
C THR A 21 -47.09 0.68 11.13
N GLY A 22 -47.42 0.45 12.40
CA GLY A 22 -46.50 -0.12 13.39
C GLY A 22 -46.09 -1.55 13.02
N PRO A 23 -44.98 -2.05 13.59
CA PRO A 23 -44.48 -3.39 13.30
C PRO A 23 -45.37 -4.47 13.95
N GLN A 24 -45.90 -5.37 13.11
CA GLN A 24 -46.54 -6.62 13.49
C GLN A 24 -45.49 -7.62 14.01
N PRO A 25 -45.61 -8.16 15.25
CA PRO A 25 -44.68 -9.14 15.79
C PRO A 25 -45.19 -10.54 15.44
N GLY A 26 -44.74 -11.12 14.32
CA GLY A 26 -45.22 -12.46 13.99
C GLY A 26 -44.68 -13.18 12.77
N ASN A 27 -43.74 -12.61 12.00
CA ASN A 27 -43.23 -13.32 10.81
C ASN A 27 -41.77 -12.96 10.51
N ARG A 28 -40.83 -13.73 11.08
CA ARG A 28 -39.38 -13.57 10.90
C ARG A 28 -38.82 -14.31 9.67
N GLY A 29 -39.68 -14.68 8.71
CA GLY A 29 -39.28 -15.38 7.48
C GLY A 29 -38.62 -14.52 6.38
N PRO A 30 -39.10 -13.30 6.06
CA PRO A 30 -38.59 -12.56 4.90
C PRO A 30 -37.56 -11.47 5.24
N LEU A 31 -37.31 -11.20 6.52
CA LEU A 31 -36.44 -10.11 6.95
C LEU A 31 -34.95 -10.45 6.78
N ILE A 32 -34.61 -11.75 6.85
CA ILE A 32 -33.24 -12.23 6.58
C ILE A 32 -32.96 -12.16 5.07
N THR A 33 -33.90 -12.56 4.22
CA THR A 33 -33.71 -12.51 2.76
C THR A 33 -33.62 -11.09 2.22
N VAL A 34 -34.39 -10.13 2.75
CA VAL A 34 -34.26 -8.72 2.35
C VAL A 34 -32.95 -8.10 2.88
N ARG A 35 -32.51 -8.43 4.10
CA ARG A 35 -31.23 -7.96 4.62
C ARG A 35 -30.03 -8.61 3.93
N LEU A 36 -30.14 -9.88 3.56
CA LEU A 36 -29.12 -10.60 2.80
C LEU A 36 -29.07 -10.08 1.37
N ALA A 37 -30.20 -9.83 0.72
CA ALA A 37 -30.26 -9.21 -0.60
C ALA A 37 -29.71 -7.77 -0.58
N ALA A 38 -30.01 -6.99 0.46
CA ALA A 38 -29.44 -5.65 0.64
C ALA A 38 -27.92 -5.71 0.95
N CYS A 39 -27.46 -6.71 1.70
CA CYS A 39 -26.05 -6.94 1.97
C CYS A 39 -25.30 -7.37 0.71
N ILE A 40 -25.86 -8.31 -0.06
CA ILE A 40 -25.32 -8.76 -1.36
C ILE A 40 -25.35 -7.61 -2.37
N ALA A 41 -26.40 -6.79 -2.41
CA ALA A 41 -26.46 -5.60 -3.26
C ALA A 41 -25.47 -4.51 -2.83
N LYS A 42 -25.20 -4.37 -1.53
CA LYS A 42 -24.18 -3.45 -0.99
C LYS A 42 -22.77 -3.96 -1.27
N VAL A 43 -22.51 -5.26 -1.16
CA VAL A 43 -21.24 -5.91 -1.54
C VAL A 43 -21.05 -5.86 -3.06
N ALA A 44 -22.10 -6.07 -3.86
CA ALA A 44 -22.07 -5.93 -5.31
C ALA A 44 -21.89 -4.47 -5.75
N ARG A 45 -22.45 -3.49 -5.01
CA ARG A 45 -22.12 -2.06 -5.20
C ARG A 45 -20.70 -1.72 -4.80
N MET A 46 -20.12 -2.38 -3.78
CA MET A 46 -18.70 -2.24 -3.47
C MET A 46 -17.81 -2.86 -4.56
N LYS A 47 -18.27 -3.88 -5.31
CA LYS A 47 -17.57 -4.36 -6.51
C LYS A 47 -17.57 -3.35 -7.68
N ASN A 48 -18.51 -2.40 -7.71
CA ASN A 48 -18.50 -1.29 -8.69
C ASN A 48 -17.65 -0.09 -8.25
N HIS A 49 -17.22 -0.05 -6.99
CA HIS A 49 -15.96 0.57 -6.63
C HIS A 49 -14.87 -0.50 -6.77
N THR A 50 -14.62 -0.98 -7.99
CA THR A 50 -13.25 -1.33 -8.35
C THR A 50 -12.42 -0.18 -7.81
N LEU A 51 -11.66 -0.44 -6.74
CA LEU A 51 -10.71 0.51 -6.18
C LEU A 51 -10.08 1.13 -7.40
N ASP A 52 -10.38 2.40 -7.64
CA ASP A 52 -9.79 3.14 -8.73
C ASP A 52 -8.35 3.37 -8.27
N LEU A 53 -7.57 2.29 -8.36
CA LEU A 53 -6.13 2.21 -8.43
C LEU A 53 -5.72 2.86 -9.75
N SER A 54 -6.36 3.98 -10.11
CA SER A 54 -5.83 4.95 -11.05
C SER A 54 -4.37 5.13 -10.70
N GLY A 55 -3.52 5.18 -11.71
CA GLY A 55 -2.06 5.26 -11.50
C GLY A 55 -1.69 6.34 -10.48
N THR A 56 -2.48 7.41 -10.36
CA THR A 56 -2.29 8.49 -9.38
C THR A 56 -2.49 8.05 -7.93
N SER A 57 -3.53 7.28 -7.58
CA SER A 57 -3.78 6.84 -6.19
C SER A 57 -2.77 5.80 -5.75
N ALA A 58 -2.47 4.82 -6.62
CA ALA A 58 -1.45 3.80 -6.39
C ALA A 58 -0.05 4.43 -6.25
N HIS A 59 0.27 5.44 -7.06
CA HIS A 59 1.54 6.16 -6.97
C HIS A 59 1.71 6.93 -5.67
N ARG A 60 0.68 7.64 -5.20
CA ARG A 60 0.72 8.32 -3.89
C ARG A 60 0.88 7.32 -2.75
N ALA A 61 0.19 6.19 -2.80
CA ALA A 61 0.34 5.12 -1.81
C ALA A 61 1.77 4.55 -1.81
N ALA A 62 2.34 4.28 -2.99
CA ALA A 62 3.73 3.82 -3.12
C ALA A 62 4.74 4.85 -2.59
N ILE A 63 4.54 6.15 -2.85
CA ILE A 63 5.38 7.22 -2.28
C ILE A 63 5.27 7.25 -0.76
N GLY A 64 4.05 7.20 -0.23
CA GLY A 64 3.81 7.22 1.21
C GLY A 64 4.48 6.04 1.90
N LEU A 65 4.30 4.83 1.36
CA LEU A 65 4.97 3.64 1.86
C LEU A 65 6.49 3.80 1.75
N MET A 66 7.06 4.05 0.57
CA MET A 66 8.52 4.22 0.42
C MET A 66 9.10 5.28 1.36
N SER A 67 8.39 6.39 1.58
CA SER A 67 8.83 7.44 2.52
C SER A 67 9.00 6.89 3.93
N ILE A 68 8.05 6.08 4.42
CA ILE A 68 8.14 5.44 5.73
C ILE A 68 9.36 4.50 5.78
N GLY A 69 9.56 3.69 4.73
CA GLY A 69 10.71 2.79 4.64
C GLY A 69 12.04 3.55 4.62
N VAL A 70 12.14 4.64 3.84
CA VAL A 70 13.34 5.48 3.78
C VAL A 70 13.65 6.11 5.13
N LEU A 71 12.64 6.68 5.81
CA LEU A 71 12.82 7.27 7.13
C LEU A 71 13.27 6.23 8.16
N TYR A 72 12.69 5.03 8.10
CA TYR A 72 13.08 3.93 8.97
C TYR A 72 14.54 3.51 8.75
N CYS A 73 14.96 3.30 7.51
CA CYS A 73 16.34 2.94 7.17
C CYS A 73 17.35 4.05 7.53
N LEU A 74 17.02 5.31 7.23
CA LEU A 74 17.90 6.43 7.59
C LEU A 74 17.97 6.64 9.11
N GLY A 75 16.88 6.40 9.82
CA GLY A 75 16.84 6.41 11.29
C GLY A 75 17.78 5.36 11.88
N TRP A 76 17.68 4.11 11.41
CA TRP A 76 18.59 3.04 11.84
C TRP A 76 20.05 3.32 11.51
N LEU A 77 20.32 3.82 10.30
CA LEU A 77 21.68 4.23 9.92
C LEU A 77 22.21 5.34 10.84
N GLY A 78 21.36 6.30 11.20
CA GLY A 78 21.70 7.37 12.13
C GLY A 78 22.01 6.84 13.53
N ILE A 79 21.21 5.90 14.04
CA ILE A 79 21.47 5.22 15.32
C ILE A 79 22.79 4.47 15.28
N GLU A 80 23.05 3.73 14.20
CA GLU A 80 24.30 2.98 14.04
C GLU A 80 25.53 3.89 14.07
N VAL A 81 25.51 4.97 13.29
CA VAL A 81 26.58 5.97 13.28
C VAL A 81 26.74 6.60 14.67
N ALA A 82 25.63 6.97 15.33
CA ALA A 82 25.64 7.58 16.65
C ALA A 82 26.27 6.64 17.70
N VAL A 83 25.90 5.36 17.72
CA VAL A 83 26.46 4.36 18.66
C VAL A 83 27.95 4.13 18.43
N ARG A 84 28.39 4.05 17.17
CA ARG A 84 29.81 3.81 16.83
C ARG A 84 30.71 5.03 17.07
N THR A 85 30.17 6.24 16.99
CA THR A 85 30.97 7.49 17.06
C THR A 85 30.82 8.26 18.37
N LEU A 86 29.69 8.13 19.08
CA LEU A 86 29.36 8.90 20.26
C LEU A 86 28.99 7.97 21.43
N PRO A 87 29.93 7.60 22.31
CA PRO A 87 29.66 6.70 23.44
C PRO A 87 28.56 7.19 24.38
N GLN A 88 28.38 8.52 24.49
CA GLN A 88 27.30 9.17 25.23
C GLN A 88 25.88 8.78 24.76
N THR A 89 25.73 8.22 23.56
CA THR A 89 24.44 7.73 23.06
C THR A 89 24.04 6.39 23.67
N HIS A 90 25.00 5.66 24.25
CA HIS A 90 24.76 4.31 24.81
C HIS A 90 23.79 4.36 25.99
N SER A 91 23.81 5.42 26.81
CA SER A 91 22.88 5.58 27.93
C SER A 91 21.43 5.89 27.51
N ALA A 92 21.24 6.35 26.27
CA ALA A 92 19.92 6.67 25.73
C ALA A 92 19.27 5.47 25.00
N LEU A 93 20.04 4.40 24.77
CA LEU A 93 19.61 3.21 24.04
C LEU A 93 19.61 1.99 24.96
N GLY A 94 18.78 1.00 24.65
CA GLY A 94 18.80 -0.28 25.39
C GLY A 94 20.14 -0.99 25.17
N PRO A 95 20.71 -1.66 26.21
CA PRO A 95 22.02 -2.32 26.10
C PRO A 95 22.05 -3.36 24.97
N GLN A 96 20.94 -4.07 24.74
CA GLN A 96 20.81 -5.04 23.66
C GLN A 96 21.00 -4.43 22.26
N ILE A 97 20.54 -3.19 22.04
CA ILE A 97 20.69 -2.49 20.75
C ILE A 97 22.14 -2.04 20.55
N VAL A 98 22.77 -1.55 21.62
CA VAL A 98 24.17 -1.12 21.59
C VAL A 98 25.08 -2.31 21.31
N ASP A 99 24.89 -3.42 22.04
CA ASP A 99 25.66 -4.65 21.87
C ASP A 99 25.48 -5.22 20.45
N PHE A 100 24.24 -5.27 19.95
CA PHE A 100 23.97 -5.67 18.58
C PHE A 100 24.79 -4.84 17.59
N ILE A 101 24.65 -3.51 17.61
CA ILE A 101 25.33 -2.61 16.67
C ILE A 101 26.85 -2.80 16.71
N LEU A 102 27.42 -2.92 17.91
CA LEU A 102 28.86 -3.09 18.09
C LEU A 102 29.34 -4.48 17.66
N SER A 103 28.48 -5.50 17.69
CA SER A 103 28.77 -6.85 17.22
C SER A 103 28.64 -7.05 15.70
N VAL A 104 27.92 -6.15 14.99
CA VAL A 104 27.68 -6.30 13.54
C VAL A 104 29.01 -6.28 12.77
N GLU A 105 29.27 -7.36 12.04
CA GLU A 105 30.45 -7.50 11.20
C GLU A 105 30.46 -6.52 10.01
N PRO A 106 31.63 -6.09 9.52
CA PRO A 106 31.73 -5.17 8.39
C PRO A 106 31.00 -5.64 7.12
N ILE A 107 30.98 -6.96 6.85
CA ILE A 107 30.30 -7.50 5.66
C ILE A 107 28.78 -7.32 5.74
N GLN A 108 28.21 -7.46 6.94
CA GLN A 108 26.81 -7.25 7.17
C GLN A 108 26.46 -5.76 7.08
N GLN A 109 27.32 -4.87 7.59
CA GLN A 109 27.15 -3.41 7.41
C GLN A 109 27.13 -3.03 5.93
N LEU A 110 28.00 -3.62 5.11
CA LEU A 110 28.01 -3.38 3.67
C LEU A 110 26.72 -3.87 3.00
N ALA A 111 26.15 -5.00 3.43
CA ALA A 111 24.86 -5.49 2.94
C ALA A 111 23.72 -4.53 3.29
N TYR A 112 23.70 -4.03 4.53
CA TYR A 112 22.74 -3.02 4.97
C TYR A 112 22.86 -1.72 4.16
N LEU A 113 24.07 -1.17 4.03
CA LEU A 113 24.34 0.05 3.25
C LEU A 113 23.96 -0.11 1.77
N PHE A 114 24.27 -1.27 1.17
CA PHE A 114 23.84 -1.59 -0.18
C PHE A 114 22.30 -1.59 -0.29
N GLY A 115 21.63 -2.16 0.70
CA GLY A 115 20.18 -2.10 0.87
C GLY A 115 19.65 -0.66 0.87
N VAL A 116 20.20 0.20 1.73
CA VAL A 116 19.82 1.62 1.86
C VAL A 116 20.00 2.36 0.54
N VAL A 117 21.15 2.22 -0.12
CA VAL A 117 21.43 2.91 -1.39
C VAL A 117 20.46 2.46 -2.49
N GLY A 118 20.23 1.15 -2.62
CA GLY A 118 19.27 0.61 -3.59
C GLY A 118 17.84 1.12 -3.34
N PHE A 119 17.44 1.18 -2.07
CA PHE A 119 16.12 1.66 -1.67
C PHE A 119 15.93 3.16 -1.91
N LEU A 120 16.93 3.98 -1.59
CA LEU A 120 16.94 5.42 -1.90
C LEU A 120 16.93 5.68 -3.41
N ALA A 121 17.72 4.93 -4.18
CA ALA A 121 17.73 5.02 -5.64
C ALA A 121 16.36 4.67 -6.21
N SER A 122 15.73 3.59 -5.71
CA SER A 122 14.37 3.22 -6.08
C SER A 122 13.37 4.33 -5.78
N TYR A 123 13.48 4.96 -4.61
CA TYR A 123 12.62 6.08 -4.23
C TYR A 123 12.79 7.27 -5.17
N GLY A 124 14.04 7.64 -5.49
CA GLY A 124 14.33 8.69 -6.47
C GLY A 124 13.76 8.40 -7.86
N TRP A 125 13.83 7.14 -8.32
CA TRP A 125 13.21 6.73 -9.58
C TRP A 125 11.68 6.72 -9.52
N LEU A 126 11.10 6.34 -8.38
CA LEU A 126 9.66 6.39 -8.15
C LEU A 126 9.16 7.82 -8.28
N LEU A 127 9.81 8.80 -7.63
CA LEU A 127 9.44 10.22 -7.75
C LEU A 127 9.47 10.73 -9.20
N ARG A 128 10.35 10.16 -10.03
CA ARG A 128 10.45 10.43 -11.47
C ARG A 128 9.51 9.58 -12.34
N LYS A 129 8.62 8.78 -11.74
CA LYS A 129 7.72 7.82 -12.41
C LYS A 129 8.44 6.85 -13.35
N SER A 130 9.70 6.53 -13.05
CA SER A 130 10.54 5.70 -13.91
C SER A 130 10.46 4.22 -13.53
N ARG A 131 10.32 3.34 -14.54
CA ARG A 131 10.37 1.89 -14.35
C ARG A 131 11.71 1.38 -13.80
N LYS A 132 12.77 2.19 -13.86
CA LYS A 132 14.06 1.91 -13.20
C LYS A 132 13.94 1.77 -11.68
N ALA A 133 12.84 2.20 -11.08
CA ALA A 133 12.55 2.00 -9.66
C ALA A 133 12.47 0.52 -9.27
N LEU A 134 11.99 -0.37 -10.15
CA LEU A 134 11.86 -1.81 -9.85
C LEU A 134 13.20 -2.54 -9.70
N PRO A 135 14.16 -2.45 -10.65
CA PRO A 135 15.46 -3.10 -10.46
C PRO A 135 16.25 -2.49 -9.30
N ALA A 136 16.17 -1.18 -9.08
CA ALA A 136 16.80 -0.53 -7.92
C ALA A 136 16.16 -1.03 -6.60
N TYR A 137 14.84 -1.19 -6.59
CA TYR A 137 14.11 -1.74 -5.45
C TYR A 137 14.57 -3.17 -5.14
N TYR A 138 14.69 -4.01 -6.17
CA TYR A 138 15.11 -5.39 -6.01
C TYR A 138 16.54 -5.50 -5.43
N ALA A 139 17.45 -4.65 -5.90
CA ALA A 139 18.80 -4.55 -5.31
C ALA A 139 18.73 -4.15 -3.83
N GLY A 140 17.94 -3.14 -3.48
CA GLY A 140 17.75 -2.71 -2.09
C GLY A 140 17.15 -3.80 -1.21
N ALA A 141 16.08 -4.45 -1.66
CA ALA A 141 15.42 -5.56 -0.95
C ALA A 141 16.37 -6.74 -0.73
N THR A 142 17.23 -7.05 -1.70
CA THR A 142 18.25 -8.09 -1.57
C THR A 142 19.26 -7.72 -0.48
N GLY A 143 19.75 -6.49 -0.46
CA GLY A 143 20.69 -6.01 0.57
C GLY A 143 20.12 -6.15 1.98
N PHE A 144 18.89 -5.69 2.21
CA PHE A 144 18.21 -5.84 3.51
C PHE A 144 17.93 -7.30 3.88
N THR A 145 17.60 -8.14 2.90
CA THR A 145 17.37 -9.56 3.16
C THR A 145 18.67 -10.26 3.56
N LEU A 146 19.79 -9.93 2.91
CA LEU A 146 21.11 -10.47 3.25
C LEU A 146 21.55 -10.04 4.65
N ASP A 147 21.40 -8.76 4.99
CA ASP A 147 21.68 -8.22 6.33
C ASP A 147 20.89 -8.97 7.42
N TRP A 148 19.59 -9.17 7.21
CA TRP A 148 18.76 -9.92 8.15
C TRP A 148 19.17 -11.39 8.27
N VAL A 149 19.45 -12.07 7.15
CA VAL A 149 19.90 -13.47 7.15
C VAL A 149 21.23 -13.63 7.88
N MET A 150 22.16 -12.69 7.69
CA MET A 150 23.44 -12.67 8.39
C MET A 150 23.25 -12.47 9.90
N SER A 151 22.41 -11.52 10.32
CA SER A 151 22.05 -11.32 11.73
C SER A 151 21.56 -12.61 12.39
N ARG A 152 20.63 -13.29 11.71
CA ARG A 152 20.04 -14.54 12.21
C ARG A 152 21.07 -15.68 12.25
N ALA A 153 21.97 -15.75 11.27
CA ALA A 153 23.05 -16.75 11.25
C ALA A 153 24.04 -16.58 12.41
N GLN A 154 24.20 -15.35 12.91
CA GLN A 154 25.01 -15.03 14.10
C GLN A 154 24.27 -15.33 15.42
N GLY A 155 23.03 -15.80 15.36
CA GLY A 155 22.22 -16.16 16.53
C GLY A 155 21.52 -14.97 17.19
N ASP A 156 21.47 -13.81 16.54
CA ASP A 156 20.75 -12.67 17.10
C ASP A 156 19.24 -12.82 16.90
N THR A 157 18.52 -12.88 18.01
CA THR A 157 17.06 -13.01 18.05
C THR A 157 16.34 -11.66 18.10
N LEU A 158 17.06 -10.55 18.34
CA LEU A 158 16.49 -9.20 18.41
C LEU A 158 15.73 -8.85 17.12
N LEU A 159 16.27 -9.30 15.98
CA LEU A 159 15.76 -8.99 14.65
C LEU A 159 14.86 -10.07 14.04
N ASP A 160 14.54 -11.14 14.76
CA ASP A 160 13.77 -12.25 14.19
C ASP A 160 12.36 -11.83 13.79
N ALA A 161 11.58 -11.34 14.75
CA ALA A 161 10.23 -10.86 14.49
C ALA A 161 10.24 -9.63 13.57
N ALA A 162 11.21 -8.73 13.76
CA ALA A 162 11.35 -7.52 12.97
C ALA A 162 11.63 -7.83 11.48
N GLY A 163 12.49 -8.81 11.18
CA GLY A 163 12.82 -9.17 9.82
C GLY A 163 11.66 -9.78 9.04
N TYR A 164 10.82 -10.60 9.66
CA TYR A 164 9.59 -11.07 9.01
C TYR A 164 8.64 -9.92 8.65
N VAL A 165 8.50 -8.93 9.54
CA VAL A 165 7.71 -7.72 9.28
C VAL A 165 8.32 -6.93 8.12
N VAL A 166 9.65 -6.79 8.09
CA VAL A 166 10.37 -6.12 7.00
C VAL A 166 10.15 -6.85 5.67
N ILE A 167 10.27 -8.18 5.61
CA ILE A 167 10.02 -8.95 4.38
C ILE A 167 8.59 -8.78 3.89
N PHE A 168 7.62 -8.88 4.79
CA PHE A 168 6.22 -8.65 4.44
C PHE A 168 6.01 -7.24 3.89
N TYR A 169 6.58 -6.24 4.57
CA TYR A 169 6.53 -4.84 4.15
C TYR A 169 7.18 -4.63 2.77
N LEU A 170 8.33 -5.28 2.52
CA LEU A 170 8.96 -5.28 1.20
C LEU A 170 8.03 -5.88 0.14
N GLY A 171 7.40 -7.04 0.40
CA GLY A 171 6.41 -7.61 -0.52
C GLY A 171 5.25 -6.68 -0.85
N VAL A 172 4.68 -6.01 0.15
CA VAL A 172 3.60 -5.01 -0.04
C VAL A 172 4.10 -3.82 -0.87
N LEU A 173 5.31 -3.35 -0.60
CA LEU A 173 5.90 -2.22 -1.30
C LEU A 173 6.23 -2.55 -2.76
N PHE A 174 6.70 -3.76 -3.03
CA PHE A 174 6.91 -4.25 -4.39
C PHE A 174 5.60 -4.23 -5.18
N LEU A 175 4.52 -4.77 -4.61
CA LEU A 175 3.20 -4.74 -5.24
C LEU A 175 2.75 -3.29 -5.50
N ALA A 176 2.92 -2.40 -4.53
CA ALA A 176 2.60 -0.98 -4.68
C ALA A 176 3.39 -0.32 -5.82
N LEU A 177 4.70 -0.62 -5.94
CA LEU A 177 5.56 -0.12 -7.02
C LEU A 177 5.10 -0.62 -8.40
N VAL A 178 4.77 -1.91 -8.52
CA VAL A 178 4.28 -2.49 -9.78
C VAL A 178 2.97 -1.84 -10.22
N LEU A 179 2.06 -1.55 -9.29
CA LEU A 179 0.79 -0.87 -9.59
C LEU A 179 0.98 0.63 -9.85
N ALA A 180 1.97 1.26 -9.22
CA ALA A 180 2.23 2.70 -9.33
C ALA A 180 2.97 3.10 -10.61
N LEU A 181 3.73 2.19 -11.23
CA LEU A 181 4.60 2.51 -12.35
C LEU A 181 3.90 2.31 -13.70
N PRO A 182 4.17 3.17 -14.70
CA PRO A 182 3.60 3.03 -16.03
C PRO A 182 3.92 1.65 -16.62
N ARG A 183 2.95 0.99 -17.25
CA ARG A 183 3.18 -0.28 -17.97
C ARG A 183 4.24 -0.08 -19.06
N PRO A 184 5.06 -1.10 -19.37
CA PRO A 184 5.99 -0.95 -20.47
C PRO A 184 5.14 -0.81 -21.72
N VAL A 185 5.37 0.25 -22.51
CA VAL A 185 4.79 0.34 -23.84
C VAL A 185 5.32 -0.89 -24.57
N ARG A 186 4.43 -1.84 -24.91
CA ARG A 186 4.81 -2.99 -25.73
C ARG A 186 5.36 -2.40 -27.02
N ALA A 187 6.68 -2.52 -27.19
CA ALA A 187 7.31 -2.19 -28.44
C ALA A 187 6.84 -3.23 -29.46
N GLY A 188 5.89 -2.84 -30.32
CA GLY A 188 5.60 -3.54 -31.57
C GLY A 188 4.46 -4.55 -31.54
N GLY A 189 3.60 -4.44 -32.55
CA GLY A 189 2.57 -5.39 -32.95
C GLY A 189 1.72 -4.81 -34.09
N ASP A 190 2.33 -4.73 -35.28
CA ASP A 190 1.71 -4.56 -36.61
C ASP A 190 0.78 -3.36 -36.88
N ASP A 191 1.38 -2.19 -37.15
CA ASP A 191 0.82 -1.24 -38.11
C ASP A 191 1.51 -1.42 -39.47
N THR A 192 1.53 -2.65 -40.01
CA THR A 192 1.64 -2.83 -41.47
C THR A 192 0.27 -2.55 -42.09
N GLY A 193 -0.22 -1.31 -41.95
CA GLY A 193 -1.33 -0.85 -42.75
C GLY A 193 -0.86 -0.78 -44.20
N PRO A 194 -1.52 -1.45 -45.16
CA PRO A 194 -1.13 -1.34 -46.56
C PRO A 194 -1.19 0.14 -46.98
N PRO A 195 -0.23 0.61 -47.80
CA PRO A 195 -0.26 1.98 -48.30
C PRO A 195 -1.58 2.20 -49.03
N ARG A 196 -2.35 3.21 -48.60
CA ARG A 196 -3.49 3.69 -49.39
C ARG A 196 -2.91 4.37 -50.64
N THR A 197 -3.00 3.68 -51.76
CA THR A 197 -2.81 4.23 -53.11
C THR A 197 -4.01 5.07 -53.51
#